data_AF-A0A937NF73-F1
#
_entry.id   AF-A0A937NF73-F1
#
_cell.length_a   1.000
_cell.length_b   1.000
_cell.length_c   1.000
_cell.angle_alpha   90.00
_cell.angle_beta   90.00
_cell.angle_gamma   90.00
#
_symmetry.space_group_name_H-M   'P 1'
#
loop_
_entity.id
_entity.type
_entity.pdbx_description
1 polymer ?
#
loop_
_entity_poly.entity_id
_entity_poly.type
_entity_poly.pdbx_seq_one_letter_code
_entity_poly.pdbx_strand_id
1 'polypeptide(L)'
;MAFCLGDGWTERQVESGVCGAIAGCSGQDLYRAEKTCHPFDEILWDDAYQTVLQSGQILGEAVNLTRQLVNEPPSRIYPESFAAEAAKFAEEYGIGIEVWDQQRLEEENCGALLAVARGSARPPRLVILTYSGGADDDPTLAFVGKGVTFDSGGLSIKPTDGMKTMKCDMAGAATVLGAMQAVARLELPINVIGLAGLVENMVGGDSYKLGDVLTARSGKTIEVLNTDAEGRLVLADA
;
A
#
# COMPACT_ATOMS: atom_id res chain seq x y z
N MET A 1 16.20 -6.87 25.55
CA MET A 1 16.74 -8.17 25.03
C MET A 1 18.10 -7.88 24.40
N ALA A 2 19.08 -8.75 24.53
CA ALA A 2 20.40 -8.55 23.91
C ALA A 2 20.72 -9.72 22.96
N PHE A 3 21.12 -9.41 21.74
CA PHE A 3 21.62 -10.36 20.76
C PHE A 3 23.13 -10.18 20.63
N CYS A 4 23.89 -11.12 21.17
CA CYS A 4 25.33 -11.21 20.91
C CYS A 4 25.53 -11.95 19.60
N LEU A 5 25.91 -11.21 18.56
CA LEU A 5 26.30 -11.80 17.29
C LEU A 5 27.69 -12.42 17.48
N GLY A 6 27.77 -13.75 17.47
CA GLY A 6 29.07 -14.41 17.38
C GLY A 6 29.73 -14.17 16.02
N ASP A 7 30.98 -14.62 15.87
CA ASP A 7 31.69 -14.54 14.60
C ASP A 7 30.88 -15.21 13.47
N GLY A 8 30.76 -14.50 12.33
CA GLY A 8 30.24 -15.08 11.07
C GLY A 8 28.91 -14.52 10.54
N TRP A 9 28.31 -13.50 11.18
CA TRP A 9 27.16 -12.81 10.60
C TRP A 9 27.59 -11.74 9.61
N THR A 10 27.00 -11.77 8.42
CA THR A 10 27.15 -10.70 7.42
C THR A 10 26.28 -9.51 7.77
N GLU A 11 26.65 -8.30 7.33
CA GLU A 11 25.86 -7.08 7.54
C GLU A 11 24.40 -7.24 7.11
N ARG A 12 24.16 -7.91 5.97
CA ARG A 12 22.80 -8.18 5.47
C ARG A 12 21.99 -9.08 6.41
N GLN A 13 22.62 -10.08 7.03
CA GLN A 13 21.95 -10.94 8.01
C GLN A 13 21.61 -10.17 9.28
N VAL A 14 22.50 -9.26 9.72
CA VAL A 14 22.23 -8.37 10.85
C VAL A 14 21.06 -7.44 10.55
N GLU A 15 21.08 -6.75 9.40
CA GLU A 15 19.98 -5.88 8.94
C GLU A 15 18.64 -6.63 8.94
N SER A 16 18.64 -7.85 8.40
CA SER A 16 17.46 -8.70 8.32
C SER A 16 16.98 -9.14 9.72
N GLY A 17 17.91 -9.43 10.63
CA GLY A 17 17.61 -9.73 12.03
C GLY A 17 16.98 -8.54 12.76
N VAL A 18 17.51 -7.34 12.57
CA VAL A 18 16.97 -6.10 13.14
C VAL A 18 15.58 -5.81 12.58
N CYS A 19 15.42 -5.87 11.25
CA CYS A 19 14.12 -5.72 10.58
C CYS A 19 13.09 -6.72 11.13
N GLY A 20 13.47 -7.99 11.25
CA GLY A 20 12.62 -9.03 11.84
C GLY A 20 12.26 -8.76 13.31
N ALA A 21 13.19 -8.24 14.11
CA ALA A 21 12.93 -7.89 15.51
C ALA A 21 11.94 -6.72 15.63
N ILE A 22 12.12 -5.66 14.85
CA ILE A 22 11.22 -4.51 14.82
C ILE A 22 9.83 -4.90 14.30
N ALA A 23 9.77 -5.71 13.24
CA ALA A 23 8.50 -6.24 12.73
C ALA A 23 7.81 -7.13 13.78
N GLY A 24 8.56 -8.05 14.39
CA GLY A 24 8.04 -9.01 15.37
C GLY A 24 7.56 -8.38 16.67
N CYS A 25 8.17 -7.26 17.09
CA CYS A 25 7.77 -6.54 18.31
C CYS A 25 6.56 -5.61 18.11
N SER A 26 5.99 -5.54 16.90
CA SER A 26 4.76 -4.79 16.65
C SER A 26 3.54 -5.72 16.63
N GLY A 27 2.71 -5.58 17.66
CA GLY A 27 1.46 -6.33 17.82
C GLY A 27 0.40 -5.95 16.79
N GLN A 28 -0.51 -6.89 16.51
CA GLN A 28 -1.66 -6.68 15.59
C GLN A 28 -2.96 -6.45 16.36
N ASP A 29 -2.83 -6.04 17.61
CA ASP A 29 -3.87 -5.98 18.63
C ASP A 29 -4.59 -4.63 18.57
N LEU A 30 -4.66 -3.99 17.39
CA LEU A 30 -5.05 -2.58 17.19
C LEU A 30 -6.34 -2.18 17.93
N TYR A 31 -7.28 -3.12 18.01
CA TYR A 31 -8.60 -2.91 18.61
C TYR A 31 -8.87 -3.79 19.84
N ARG A 32 -7.89 -4.55 20.33
CA ARG A 32 -8.05 -5.34 21.56
C ARG A 32 -7.90 -4.43 22.78
N ALA A 33 -8.82 -4.55 23.74
CA ALA A 33 -8.72 -3.83 25.01
C ALA A 33 -7.48 -4.28 25.81
N GLU A 34 -7.22 -5.59 25.80
CA GLU A 34 -6.00 -6.18 26.37
C GLU A 34 -5.01 -6.48 25.26
N LYS A 35 -3.86 -5.82 25.29
CA LYS A 35 -2.76 -6.09 24.38
C LYS A 35 -2.06 -7.38 24.80
N THR A 36 -1.81 -8.23 23.84
CA THR A 36 -1.13 -9.53 23.99
C THR A 36 0.32 -9.49 23.52
N CYS A 37 0.69 -8.47 22.72
CA CYS A 37 2.08 -8.20 22.39
C CYS A 37 2.75 -7.38 23.50
N HIS A 38 3.85 -7.91 24.02
CA HIS A 38 4.72 -7.24 24.99
C HIS A 38 6.05 -6.94 24.30
N PRO A 39 6.20 -5.77 23.66
CA PRO A 39 7.46 -5.40 23.01
C PRO A 39 8.58 -5.30 24.05
N PHE A 40 9.81 -5.55 23.61
CA PHE A 40 10.98 -5.22 24.42
C PHE A 40 11.20 -3.71 24.40
N ASP A 41 11.48 -3.12 25.56
CA ASP A 41 11.79 -1.68 25.66
C ASP A 41 13.09 -1.33 24.92
N GLU A 42 14.05 -2.24 24.92
CA GLU A 42 15.34 -2.08 24.25
C GLU A 42 15.82 -3.42 23.68
N ILE A 43 16.37 -3.37 22.46
CA ILE A 43 17.03 -4.51 21.81
C ILE A 43 18.47 -4.11 21.47
N LEU A 44 19.42 -4.70 22.16
CA LEU A 44 20.85 -4.43 21.97
C LEU A 44 21.44 -5.45 21.00
N TRP A 45 22.22 -4.96 20.03
CA TRP A 45 22.96 -5.76 19.06
C TRP A 45 24.45 -5.48 19.25
N ASP A 46 25.19 -6.51 19.64
CA ASP A 46 26.64 -6.42 19.85
C ASP A 46 27.40 -6.48 18.51
N ASP A 47 28.52 -5.78 18.41
CA ASP A 47 29.44 -5.77 17.25
C ASP A 47 28.80 -5.44 15.87
N ALA A 48 27.71 -4.66 15.85
CA ALA A 48 27.03 -4.24 14.64
C ALA A 48 27.28 -2.76 14.28
N TYR A 49 27.48 -2.47 12.98
CA TYR A 49 27.59 -1.10 12.48
C TYR A 49 26.28 -0.33 12.64
N GLN A 50 26.35 0.90 13.14
CA GLN A 50 25.18 1.75 13.37
C GLN A 50 24.31 1.95 12.12
N THR A 51 24.94 2.06 10.94
CA THR A 51 24.24 2.18 9.65
C THR A 51 23.39 0.95 9.32
N VAL A 52 23.89 -0.25 9.62
CA VAL A 52 23.18 -1.52 9.40
C VAL A 52 22.01 -1.66 10.37
N LEU A 53 22.19 -1.25 11.63
CA LEU A 53 21.12 -1.23 12.62
C LEU A 53 20.01 -0.25 12.23
N GLN A 54 20.38 0.97 11.82
CA GLN A 54 19.45 2.00 11.37
C GLN A 54 18.68 1.54 10.13
N SER A 55 19.36 0.95 9.15
CA SER A 55 18.71 0.42 7.95
C SER A 55 17.71 -0.68 8.27
N GLY A 56 18.11 -1.66 9.10
CA GLY A 56 17.22 -2.73 9.55
C GLY A 56 16.00 -2.20 10.30
N GLN A 57 16.19 -1.17 11.13
CA GLN A 57 15.09 -0.52 11.85
C GLN A 57 14.10 0.15 10.89
N ILE A 58 14.60 0.95 9.94
CA ILE A 58 13.78 1.62 8.92
C ILE A 58 12.96 0.60 8.13
N LEU A 59 13.59 -0.50 7.70
CA LEU A 59 12.90 -1.56 6.96
C LEU A 59 11.81 -2.24 7.79
N GLY A 60 12.08 -2.52 9.07
CA GLY A 60 11.09 -3.11 9.98
C GLY A 60 9.89 -2.18 10.22
N GLU A 61 10.14 -0.87 10.39
CA GLU A 61 9.10 0.16 10.53
C GLU A 61 8.26 0.29 9.26
N ALA A 62 8.87 0.23 8.07
CA ALA A 62 8.17 0.22 6.79
C ALA A 62 7.27 -1.00 6.59
N VAL A 63 7.74 -2.19 6.99
CA VAL A 63 6.92 -3.41 7.01
C VAL A 63 5.73 -3.24 7.98
N ASN A 64 5.96 -2.63 9.14
CA ASN A 64 4.90 -2.41 10.12
C ASN A 64 3.87 -1.38 9.66
N LEU A 65 4.27 -0.31 8.97
CA LEU A 65 3.35 0.63 8.33
C LEU A 65 2.42 -0.09 7.35
N THR A 66 2.99 -0.94 6.50
CA THR A 66 2.22 -1.77 5.56
C THR A 66 1.22 -2.67 6.31
N ARG A 67 1.70 -3.39 7.34
CA ARG A 67 0.87 -4.29 8.16
C ARG A 67 -0.22 -3.53 8.91
N GLN A 68 0.03 -2.30 9.36
CA GLN A 68 -0.94 -1.49 10.06
C GLN A 68 -2.10 -1.16 9.11
N LEU A 69 -1.82 -0.58 7.94
CA LEU A 69 -2.85 -0.22 6.96
C LEU A 69 -3.68 -1.44 6.50
N VAL A 70 -3.03 -2.58 6.24
CA VAL A 70 -3.70 -3.84 5.86
C VAL A 70 -4.58 -4.40 6.98
N ASN A 71 -4.20 -4.19 8.24
CA ASN A 71 -4.95 -4.67 9.38
C ASN A 71 -6.14 -3.78 9.77
N GLU A 72 -6.15 -2.51 9.34
CA GLU A 72 -7.29 -1.63 9.57
C GLU A 72 -8.57 -2.18 8.91
N PRO A 73 -9.74 -2.03 9.54
CA PRO A 73 -10.99 -2.48 8.95
C PRO A 73 -11.38 -1.56 7.77
N PRO A 74 -12.16 -2.08 6.81
CA PRO A 74 -12.61 -1.30 5.65
C PRO A 74 -13.52 -0.12 6.04
N SER A 75 -14.08 -0.13 7.26
CA SER A 75 -14.82 1.03 7.78
C SER A 75 -13.92 2.23 8.13
N ARG A 76 -12.62 1.99 8.37
CA ARG A 76 -11.61 3.01 8.73
C ARG A 76 -10.74 3.38 7.53
N ILE A 77 -10.21 2.39 6.83
CA ILE A 77 -9.40 2.57 5.63
C ILE A 77 -10.23 2.25 4.39
N TYR A 78 -10.49 3.29 3.62
CA TYR A 78 -11.25 3.32 2.37
C TYR A 78 -10.66 4.40 1.45
N PRO A 79 -11.08 4.58 0.18
CA PRO A 79 -10.29 5.34 -0.79
C PRO A 79 -9.90 6.74 -0.32
N GLU A 80 -10.83 7.51 0.23
CA GLU A 80 -10.55 8.87 0.72
C GLU A 80 -9.70 8.88 1.99
N SER A 81 -9.95 7.98 2.94
CA SER A 81 -9.16 7.96 4.18
C SER A 81 -7.76 7.42 3.95
N PHE A 82 -7.57 6.46 3.04
CA PHE A 82 -6.23 6.02 2.62
C PHE A 82 -5.47 7.17 1.98
N ALA A 83 -6.09 7.94 1.07
CA ALA A 83 -5.45 9.10 0.46
C ALA A 83 -5.09 10.17 1.50
N ALA A 84 -5.93 10.39 2.52
CA ALA A 84 -5.63 11.29 3.63
C ALA A 84 -4.46 10.80 4.49
N GLU A 85 -4.36 9.50 4.78
CA GLU A 85 -3.20 8.93 5.47
C GLU A 85 -1.93 9.04 4.61
N ALA A 86 -2.02 8.83 3.29
CA ALA A 86 -0.91 9.03 2.37
C ALA A 86 -0.43 10.49 2.35
N ALA A 87 -1.32 11.47 2.48
CA ALA A 87 -0.95 12.89 2.56
C ALA A 87 -0.18 13.23 3.85
N LYS A 88 -0.64 12.73 5.01
CA LYS A 88 0.09 12.89 6.28
C LYS A 88 1.46 12.22 6.21
N PHE A 89 1.50 11.01 5.67
CA PHE A 89 2.71 10.26 5.42
C PHE A 89 3.71 11.04 4.54
N ALA A 90 3.22 11.64 3.45
CA ALA A 90 4.04 12.41 2.53
C ALA A 90 4.65 13.65 3.23
N GLU A 91 3.87 14.35 4.03
CA GLU A 91 4.36 15.47 4.87
C GLU A 91 5.42 15.01 5.88
N GLU A 92 5.18 13.91 6.59
CA GLU A 92 6.09 13.36 7.61
C GLU A 92 7.47 13.00 7.04
N TYR A 93 7.51 12.45 5.83
CA TYR A 93 8.76 11.97 5.20
C TYR A 93 9.30 12.88 4.10
N GLY A 94 8.72 14.07 3.90
CA GLY A 94 9.18 15.02 2.87
C GLY A 94 9.02 14.51 1.44
N ILE A 95 8.00 13.70 1.18
CA ILE A 95 7.69 13.13 -0.13
C ILE A 95 6.64 14.01 -0.81
N GLY A 96 6.78 14.27 -2.11
CA GLY A 96 5.75 14.97 -2.88
C GLY A 96 4.48 14.13 -3.00
N ILE A 97 3.29 14.74 -2.96
CA ILE A 97 2.03 14.04 -3.15
C ILE A 97 1.07 14.81 -4.04
N GLU A 98 0.42 14.08 -4.95
CA GLU A 98 -0.76 14.50 -5.68
C GLU A 98 -1.86 13.44 -5.49
N VAL A 99 -3.10 13.89 -5.35
CA VAL A 99 -4.25 12.99 -5.23
C VAL A 99 -5.28 13.38 -6.28
N TRP A 100 -5.56 12.47 -7.21
CA TRP A 100 -6.66 12.62 -8.16
C TRP A 100 -7.94 12.13 -7.51
N ASP A 101 -8.95 13.00 -7.49
CA ASP A 101 -10.31 12.64 -7.13
C ASP A 101 -11.07 12.06 -8.33
N GLN A 102 -12.34 11.71 -8.11
CA GLN A 102 -13.18 11.14 -9.16
C GLN A 102 -13.30 12.07 -10.38
N GLN A 103 -13.44 13.37 -10.18
CA GLN A 103 -13.55 14.32 -11.30
C GLN A 103 -12.27 14.30 -12.14
N ARG A 104 -11.10 14.36 -11.48
CA ARG A 104 -9.82 14.29 -12.19
C ARG A 104 -9.63 12.96 -12.93
N LEU A 105 -10.07 11.85 -12.34
CA LEU A 105 -10.05 10.53 -12.97
C LEU A 105 -10.95 10.46 -14.22
N GLU A 106 -12.10 11.14 -14.20
CA GLU A 106 -12.99 11.26 -15.37
C GLU A 106 -12.35 12.10 -16.48
N GLU A 107 -11.73 13.24 -16.14
CA GLU A 107 -10.99 14.09 -17.07
C GLU A 107 -9.82 13.35 -17.74
N GLU A 108 -9.12 12.51 -16.98
CA GLU A 108 -7.99 11.70 -17.45
C GLU A 108 -8.43 10.39 -18.13
N ASN A 109 -9.74 10.17 -18.31
CA ASN A 109 -10.34 9.00 -18.97
C ASN A 109 -9.94 7.65 -18.33
N CYS A 110 -9.80 7.60 -17.01
CA CYS A 110 -9.50 6.37 -16.25
C CYS A 110 -10.72 5.44 -16.17
N GLY A 111 -11.29 5.07 -17.32
CA GLY A 111 -12.59 4.40 -17.42
C GLY A 111 -12.61 2.98 -16.84
N ALA A 112 -11.47 2.28 -16.77
CA ALA A 112 -11.40 0.95 -16.18
C ALA A 112 -11.40 1.02 -14.65
N LEU A 113 -10.61 1.93 -14.06
CA LEU A 113 -10.61 2.20 -12.62
C LEU A 113 -11.95 2.77 -12.15
N LEU A 114 -12.49 3.76 -12.87
CA LEU A 114 -13.79 4.37 -12.57
C LEU A 114 -14.90 3.32 -12.56
N ALA A 115 -14.91 2.38 -13.51
CA ALA A 115 -15.92 1.33 -13.60
C ALA A 115 -15.96 0.42 -12.37
N VAL A 116 -14.78 0.04 -11.84
CA VAL A 116 -14.68 -0.79 -10.62
C VAL A 116 -15.31 -0.07 -9.42
N ALA A 117 -15.12 1.24 -9.31
CA ALA A 117 -15.56 2.02 -8.17
C ALA A 117 -17.07 2.37 -8.16
N ARG A 118 -17.77 2.30 -9.30
CA ARG A 118 -19.16 2.79 -9.44
C ARG A 118 -20.17 2.14 -8.49
N GLY A 119 -19.90 0.91 -8.07
CA GLY A 119 -20.76 0.18 -7.14
C GLY A 119 -20.69 0.69 -5.69
N SER A 120 -19.65 1.45 -5.33
CA SER A 120 -19.46 1.96 -3.97
C SER A 120 -19.99 3.39 -3.83
N ALA A 121 -20.45 3.72 -2.61
CA ALA A 121 -20.75 5.09 -2.22
C ALA A 121 -19.48 5.93 -1.92
N ARG A 122 -18.31 5.28 -1.88
CA ARG A 122 -17.02 5.89 -1.56
C ARG A 122 -16.25 6.16 -2.85
N PRO A 123 -16.17 7.42 -3.32
CA PRO A 123 -15.55 7.75 -4.59
C PRO A 123 -14.09 7.33 -4.67
N PRO A 124 -13.60 6.90 -5.86
CA PRO A 124 -12.24 6.43 -6.05
C PRO A 124 -11.21 7.56 -5.88
N ARG A 125 -9.95 7.18 -5.67
CA ARG A 125 -8.80 8.08 -5.65
C ARG A 125 -7.63 7.47 -6.42
N LEU A 126 -6.76 8.28 -6.98
CA LEU A 126 -5.41 7.86 -7.37
C LEU A 126 -4.40 8.69 -6.59
N VAL A 127 -3.60 8.03 -5.75
CA VAL A 127 -2.50 8.68 -5.01
C VAL A 127 -1.23 8.53 -5.83
N ILE A 128 -0.52 9.65 -5.98
CA ILE A 128 0.75 9.76 -6.68
C ILE A 128 1.76 10.36 -5.70
N LEU A 129 2.79 9.59 -5.35
CA LEU A 129 3.88 9.99 -4.46
C LEU A 129 5.15 10.19 -5.27
N THR A 130 5.95 11.22 -4.97
CA THR A 130 7.19 11.52 -5.70
C THR A 130 8.34 11.74 -4.73
N TYR A 131 9.43 10.99 -4.94
CA TYR A 131 10.70 11.17 -4.24
C TYR A 131 11.81 11.41 -5.28
N SER A 132 12.59 12.47 -5.09
CA SER A 132 13.64 12.92 -6.01
C SER A 132 14.99 12.95 -5.29
N GLY A 133 15.59 11.78 -5.08
CA GLY A 133 16.92 11.66 -4.47
C GLY A 133 18.07 11.53 -5.47
N GLY A 134 17.76 11.27 -6.75
CA GLY A 134 18.74 11.19 -7.84
C GLY A 134 18.93 12.52 -8.57
N ALA A 135 19.67 12.51 -9.69
CA ALA A 135 19.73 13.64 -10.60
C ALA A 135 18.42 13.80 -11.38
N ASP A 136 18.10 15.00 -11.86
CA ASP A 136 16.84 15.28 -12.58
C ASP A 136 16.67 14.44 -13.87
N ASP A 137 17.79 14.04 -14.50
CA ASP A 137 17.82 13.22 -15.72
C ASP A 137 17.97 11.71 -15.46
N ASP A 138 18.09 11.29 -14.20
CA ASP A 138 18.13 9.88 -13.84
C ASP A 138 16.78 9.19 -14.10
N PRO A 139 16.79 7.91 -14.51
CA PRO A 139 15.57 7.14 -14.69
C PRO A 139 14.76 7.08 -13.39
N THR A 140 13.45 7.32 -13.51
CA THR A 140 12.51 7.23 -12.39
C THR A 140 11.93 5.83 -12.29
N LEU A 141 12.05 5.20 -11.11
CA LEU A 141 11.45 3.91 -10.81
C LEU A 141 9.98 4.09 -10.40
N ALA A 142 9.07 3.33 -11.02
CA ALA A 142 7.65 3.35 -10.68
C ALA A 142 7.25 2.15 -9.82
N PHE A 143 6.67 2.41 -8.65
CA PHE A 143 5.99 1.42 -7.83
C PHE A 143 4.48 1.58 -7.99
N VAL A 144 3.81 0.54 -8.49
CA VAL A 144 2.35 0.55 -8.69
C VAL A 144 1.70 -0.48 -7.78
N GLY A 145 0.84 -0.02 -6.87
CA GLY A 145 0.17 -0.83 -5.87
C GLY A 145 -1.33 -0.93 -6.14
N LYS A 146 -1.85 -2.16 -6.20
CA LYS A 146 -3.30 -2.41 -6.18
C LYS A 146 -3.88 -1.88 -4.86
N GLY A 147 -4.89 -1.01 -4.95
CA GLY A 147 -5.50 -0.32 -3.82
C GLY A 147 -7.00 -0.59 -3.64
N VAL A 148 -7.45 -1.83 -3.80
CA VAL A 148 -8.86 -2.16 -3.56
C VAL A 148 -9.10 -2.25 -2.05
N THR A 149 -9.68 -1.22 -1.44
CA THR A 149 -9.77 -1.11 0.03
C THR A 149 -10.76 -2.09 0.64
N PHE A 150 -11.72 -2.54 -0.15
CA PHE A 150 -12.53 -3.71 0.13
C PHE A 150 -13.04 -4.31 -1.17
N ASP A 151 -12.99 -5.65 -1.24
CA ASP A 151 -13.41 -6.39 -2.43
C ASP A 151 -14.53 -7.38 -2.09
N SER A 152 -15.77 -7.03 -2.47
CA SER A 152 -16.89 -7.97 -2.40
C SER A 152 -16.92 -8.93 -3.59
N GLY A 153 -16.14 -8.67 -4.63
CA GLY A 153 -16.21 -9.28 -5.96
C GLY A 153 -17.19 -8.63 -6.93
N GLY A 154 -17.85 -7.53 -6.53
CA GLY A 154 -18.91 -6.90 -7.32
C GLY A 154 -20.09 -7.84 -7.56
N LEU A 155 -20.68 -7.82 -8.76
CA LEU A 155 -21.80 -8.71 -9.13
C LEU A 155 -21.39 -10.19 -9.21
N SER A 156 -20.13 -10.47 -9.49
CA SER A 156 -19.47 -11.77 -9.29
C SER A 156 -19.14 -11.99 -7.81
N ILE A 157 -20.17 -11.88 -6.95
CA ILE A 157 -20.04 -11.81 -5.49
C ILE A 157 -19.26 -12.99 -4.90
N LYS A 158 -18.31 -12.69 -4.00
CA LYS A 158 -17.57 -13.70 -3.25
C LYS A 158 -18.47 -14.42 -2.25
N PRO A 159 -18.26 -15.72 -2.02
CA PRO A 159 -18.83 -16.41 -0.86
C PRO A 159 -18.33 -15.79 0.46
N THR A 160 -19.11 -15.94 1.54
CA THR A 160 -18.79 -15.38 2.87
C THR A 160 -17.37 -15.66 3.34
N ASP A 161 -16.88 -16.89 3.18
CA ASP A 161 -15.53 -17.26 3.60
C ASP A 161 -14.44 -16.57 2.77
N GLY A 162 -14.69 -16.36 1.48
CA GLY A 162 -13.77 -15.64 0.59
C GLY A 162 -13.71 -14.13 0.87
N MET A 163 -14.69 -13.57 1.59
CA MET A 163 -14.78 -12.14 1.86
C MET A 163 -14.08 -11.70 3.16
N LYS A 164 -13.84 -12.63 4.11
CA LYS A 164 -13.35 -12.32 5.46
C LYS A 164 -12.06 -11.50 5.51
N THR A 165 -11.18 -11.68 4.54
CA THR A 165 -9.85 -11.04 4.48
C THR A 165 -9.75 -9.97 3.39
N MET A 166 -10.85 -9.59 2.75
CA MET A 166 -10.81 -8.69 1.57
C MET A 166 -10.51 -7.23 1.90
N LYS A 167 -10.40 -6.88 3.19
CA LYS A 167 -9.73 -5.64 3.61
C LYS A 167 -8.25 -5.60 3.20
N CYS A 168 -7.63 -6.77 3.00
CA CYS A 168 -6.21 -6.89 2.64
C CYS A 168 -5.95 -6.64 1.14
N ASP A 169 -7.00 -6.42 0.34
CA ASP A 169 -6.88 -6.33 -1.12
C ASP A 169 -6.28 -4.99 -1.62
N MET A 170 -5.90 -4.13 -0.66
CA MET A 170 -5.12 -2.91 -0.81
C MET A 170 -3.67 -3.06 -0.32
N ALA A 171 -3.21 -4.28 -0.01
CA ALA A 171 -1.85 -4.52 0.49
C ALA A 171 -0.77 -4.05 -0.50
N GLY A 172 -1.04 -4.07 -1.81
CA GLY A 172 -0.14 -3.52 -2.82
C GLY A 172 0.07 -2.01 -2.61
N ALA A 173 -1.02 -1.25 -2.50
CA ALA A 173 -0.96 0.19 -2.21
C ALA A 173 -0.28 0.49 -0.87
N ALA A 174 -0.59 -0.27 0.20
CA ALA A 174 0.08 -0.12 1.49
C ALA A 174 1.59 -0.38 1.39
N THR A 175 2.01 -1.38 0.60
CA THR A 175 3.42 -1.70 0.36
C THR A 175 4.14 -0.59 -0.39
N VAL A 176 3.46 0.11 -1.31
CA VAL A 176 4.02 1.31 -1.96
C VAL A 176 4.36 2.37 -0.91
N LEU A 177 3.47 2.68 0.03
CA LEU A 177 3.75 3.63 1.11
C LEU A 177 4.94 3.17 1.96
N GLY A 178 4.97 1.90 2.39
CA GLY A 178 6.11 1.34 3.13
C GLY A 178 7.43 1.43 2.37
N ALA A 179 7.45 1.10 1.08
CA ALA A 179 8.64 1.19 0.24
C ALA A 179 9.11 2.64 0.09
N MET A 180 8.18 3.58 -0.16
CA MET A 180 8.50 5.01 -0.24
C MET A 180 9.06 5.54 1.09
N GLN A 181 8.59 5.05 2.23
CA GLN A 181 9.12 5.41 3.55
C GLN A 181 10.59 5.01 3.67
N ALA A 182 10.90 3.77 3.31
CA ALA A 182 12.26 3.24 3.37
C ALA A 182 13.18 4.01 2.42
N VAL A 183 12.74 4.27 1.18
CA VAL A 183 13.49 5.05 0.19
C VAL A 183 13.84 6.44 0.74
N ALA A 184 12.85 7.16 1.28
CA ALA A 184 13.05 8.52 1.79
C ALA A 184 13.94 8.55 3.04
N ARG A 185 13.72 7.66 3.99
CA ARG A 185 14.49 7.63 5.26
C ARG A 185 15.90 7.10 5.12
N LEU A 186 16.16 6.27 4.12
CA LEU A 186 17.50 5.84 3.75
C LEU A 186 18.20 6.85 2.84
N GLU A 187 17.51 7.93 2.45
CA GLU A 187 18.02 8.98 1.55
C GLU A 187 18.63 8.38 0.28
N LEU A 188 17.96 7.39 -0.30
CA LEU A 188 18.51 6.67 -1.45
C LEU A 188 18.70 7.64 -2.63
N PRO A 189 19.83 7.57 -3.36
CA PRO A 189 20.13 8.50 -4.44
C PRO A 189 19.44 8.08 -5.76
N ILE A 190 18.11 7.93 -5.72
CA ILE A 190 17.28 7.49 -6.85
C ILE A 190 15.98 8.32 -6.93
N ASN A 191 15.40 8.38 -8.12
CA ASN A 191 14.07 8.95 -8.33
C ASN A 191 13.01 7.85 -8.28
N VAL A 192 11.94 8.05 -7.51
CA VAL A 192 10.86 7.07 -7.36
C VAL A 192 9.49 7.75 -7.42
N ILE A 193 8.57 7.16 -8.19
CA ILE A 193 7.15 7.50 -8.18
C ILE A 193 6.35 6.32 -7.62
N GLY A 194 5.50 6.59 -6.62
CA GLY A 194 4.59 5.62 -6.03
C GLY A 194 3.16 5.88 -6.48
N LEU A 195 2.48 4.89 -7.03
CA LEU A 195 1.12 4.98 -7.54
C LEU A 195 0.21 4.00 -6.80
N ALA A 196 -0.92 4.49 -6.32
CA ALA A 196 -1.95 3.67 -5.69
C ALA A 196 -3.34 4.05 -6.21
N GLY A 197 -3.90 3.20 -7.09
CA GLY A 197 -5.28 3.29 -7.54
C GLY A 197 -6.21 2.73 -6.48
N LEU A 198 -7.00 3.62 -5.85
CA LEU A 198 -7.82 3.32 -4.68
C LEU A 198 -9.29 3.27 -5.05
N VAL A 199 -9.90 2.12 -4.84
CA VAL A 199 -11.32 1.86 -5.14
C VAL A 199 -11.91 0.93 -4.08
N GLU A 200 -13.23 0.84 -4.04
CA GLU A 200 -13.96 -0.19 -3.28
C GLU A 200 -14.85 -0.96 -4.25
N ASN A 201 -14.62 -2.26 -4.42
CA ASN A 201 -15.39 -3.09 -5.35
C ASN A 201 -16.62 -3.65 -4.63
N MET A 202 -17.79 -3.05 -4.90
CA MET A 202 -19.03 -3.28 -4.17
C MET A 202 -20.18 -3.65 -5.09
N VAL A 203 -21.19 -4.31 -4.51
CA VAL A 203 -22.52 -4.47 -5.11
C VAL A 203 -23.36 -3.22 -4.83
N GLY A 204 -23.75 -2.52 -5.90
CA GLY A 204 -24.59 -1.34 -5.88
C GLY A 204 -25.44 -1.24 -7.15
N GLY A 205 -26.39 -0.31 -7.15
CA GLY A 205 -27.29 -0.11 -8.31
C GLY A 205 -26.56 0.31 -9.59
N ASP A 206 -25.37 0.93 -9.45
CA ASP A 206 -24.52 1.38 -10.56
C ASP A 206 -23.26 0.51 -10.74
N SER A 207 -23.21 -0.69 -10.15
CA SER A 207 -22.08 -1.61 -10.39
C SER A 207 -21.96 -1.92 -11.89
N TYR A 208 -20.71 -1.92 -12.36
CA TYR A 208 -20.37 -2.49 -13.66
C TYR A 208 -20.71 -3.99 -13.70
N LYS A 209 -21.02 -4.47 -14.90
CA LYS A 209 -21.65 -5.77 -15.14
C LYS A 209 -20.76 -6.68 -15.96
N LEU A 210 -21.05 -7.97 -15.88
CA LEU A 210 -20.50 -8.95 -16.81
C LEU A 210 -21.06 -8.65 -18.21
N GLY A 211 -20.19 -8.65 -19.21
CA GLY A 211 -20.48 -8.24 -20.59
C GLY A 211 -20.29 -6.74 -20.84
N ASP A 212 -20.04 -5.91 -19.82
CA ASP A 212 -19.69 -4.50 -20.06
C ASP A 212 -18.35 -4.43 -20.81
N VAL A 213 -18.28 -3.53 -21.79
CA VAL A 213 -17.03 -3.20 -22.50
C VAL A 213 -16.57 -1.83 -22.03
N LEU A 214 -15.50 -1.81 -21.24
CA LEU A 214 -14.89 -0.61 -20.68
C LEU A 214 -13.84 -0.04 -21.63
N THR A 215 -13.60 1.27 -21.59
CA THR A 215 -12.45 1.90 -22.24
C THR A 215 -11.47 2.34 -21.17
N ALA A 216 -10.26 1.78 -21.17
CA ALA A 216 -9.18 2.16 -20.27
C ALA A 216 -8.56 3.51 -20.69
N ARG A 217 -7.78 4.13 -19.81
CA ARG A 217 -7.01 5.37 -20.05
C ARG A 217 -6.14 5.30 -21.30
N SER A 218 -5.61 4.12 -21.59
CA SER A 218 -4.82 3.85 -22.80
C SER A 218 -5.63 3.89 -24.12
N GLY A 219 -6.95 4.05 -24.08
CA GLY A 219 -7.86 3.97 -25.21
C GLY A 219 -8.23 2.55 -25.64
N LYS A 220 -7.67 1.52 -25.00
CA LYS A 220 -8.02 0.12 -25.24
C LYS A 220 -9.37 -0.23 -24.63
N THR A 221 -10.13 -1.07 -25.31
CA THR A 221 -11.39 -1.62 -24.79
C THR A 221 -11.17 -2.96 -24.09
N ILE A 222 -11.96 -3.22 -23.03
CA ILE A 222 -11.85 -4.40 -22.18
C ILE A 222 -13.27 -4.95 -21.93
N GLU A 223 -13.55 -6.16 -22.38
CA GLU A 223 -14.78 -6.87 -22.02
C GLU A 223 -14.64 -7.49 -20.62
N VAL A 224 -15.60 -7.21 -19.75
CA VAL A 224 -15.62 -7.70 -18.36
C VAL A 224 -16.37 -9.02 -18.32
N LEU A 225 -15.66 -10.12 -18.07
CA LEU A 225 -16.29 -11.43 -17.89
C LEU A 225 -16.46 -11.82 -16.42
N ASN A 226 -15.81 -11.09 -15.51
CA ASN A 226 -15.84 -11.34 -14.07
C ASN A 226 -15.50 -10.04 -13.32
N THR A 227 -16.40 -9.57 -12.46
CA THR A 227 -16.18 -8.35 -11.66
C THR A 227 -15.31 -8.60 -10.42
N ASP A 228 -14.98 -9.86 -10.12
CA ASP A 228 -14.00 -10.30 -9.11
C ASP A 228 -12.55 -10.32 -9.65
N ALA A 229 -12.37 -9.85 -10.88
CA ALA A 229 -11.07 -9.64 -11.51
C ALA A 229 -10.76 -8.14 -11.62
N GLU A 230 -11.23 -7.34 -10.67
CA GLU A 230 -11.19 -5.88 -10.63
C GLU A 230 -9.77 -5.31 -10.53
N GLY A 231 -8.87 -5.96 -9.79
CA GLY A 231 -7.54 -5.42 -9.52
C GLY A 231 -6.73 -5.13 -10.78
N ARG A 232 -6.88 -5.94 -11.84
CA ARG A 232 -6.20 -5.70 -13.12
C ARG A 232 -6.76 -4.49 -13.88
N LEU A 233 -8.03 -4.14 -13.66
CA LEU A 233 -8.68 -2.98 -14.27
C LEU A 233 -8.18 -1.69 -13.60
N VAL A 234 -8.09 -1.70 -12.27
CA VAL A 234 -7.49 -0.60 -11.49
C VAL A 234 -6.04 -0.36 -11.91
N LEU A 235 -5.24 -1.43 -12.01
CA LEU A 235 -3.84 -1.36 -12.43
C LEU A 235 -3.64 -1.02 -13.91
N ALA A 236 -4.67 -1.13 -14.77
CA ALA A 236 -4.53 -0.78 -16.17
C ALA A 236 -4.53 0.75 -16.40
N ASP A 237 -5.11 1.50 -15.48
CA ASP A 237 -5.22 2.97 -15.55
C ASP A 237 -4.23 3.71 -14.65
N ALA A 238 -3.74 3.05 -13.58
CA ALA A 238 -2.69 3.55 -12.69
C ALA A 238 -1.30 3.43 -13.33
#